data_AF-A0A7R9IT93-F1
#
_entry.id   AF-A0A7R9IT93-F1
#
_cell.length_a   1.000
_cell.length_b   1.000
_cell.length_c   1.000
_cell.angle_alpha   90.00
_cell.angle_beta   90.00
_cell.angle_gamma   90.00
#
_symmetry.space_group_name_H-M   'P 1'
#
loop_
_entity.id
_entity.type
_entity.pdbx_description
1 polymer ?
#
loop_
_entity_poly.entity_id
_entity_poly.type
_entity_poly.pdbx_seq_one_letter_code
_entity_poly.pdbx_strand_id
1 'polypeptide(L)'
;QESDDGCSVPDPSDGDIPTCDSTYSIDIPNSTTLWEADPRPENSAEYYQFTQFAMSLNEMEEGMKTKLCPTDCRLRPDIRKLEEGDIDGAAAEKTRLEEKQRDARKARKGKKSLEWTPRYIYIYIYKY
;
A
#
# COMPACT_ATOMS: atom_id res chain seq x y z
N GLN A 1 -20.25 -47.09 -11.68
CA GLN A 1 -21.10 -46.72 -10.54
C GLN A 1 -20.15 -46.14 -9.51
N GLU A 2 -19.91 -44.84 -9.65
CA GLU A 2 -20.39 -43.79 -8.72
C GLU A 2 -19.40 -43.65 -7.54
N SER A 3 -18.90 -42.49 -7.13
CA SER A 3 -19.16 -41.09 -7.48
C SER A 3 -17.95 -40.24 -7.04
N ASP A 4 -17.65 -39.22 -7.84
CA ASP A 4 -16.68 -38.16 -7.59
C ASP A 4 -17.35 -37.08 -6.74
N ASP A 5 -17.04 -37.02 -5.44
CA ASP A 5 -17.59 -36.00 -4.54
C ASP A 5 -16.67 -34.78 -4.53
N GLY A 6 -16.89 -33.90 -5.52
CA GLY A 6 -16.31 -32.58 -5.59
C GLY A 6 -16.73 -31.73 -4.39
N CYS A 7 -15.74 -31.31 -3.59
CA CYS A 7 -15.93 -30.30 -2.55
C CYS A 7 -16.20 -28.95 -3.22
N SER A 8 -17.48 -28.65 -3.45
CA SER A 8 -17.93 -27.34 -3.92
C SER A 8 -17.85 -26.39 -2.75
N VAL A 9 -16.78 -25.60 -2.70
CA VAL A 9 -16.67 -24.47 -1.78
C VAL A 9 -17.77 -23.48 -2.17
N PRO A 10 -18.75 -23.17 -1.28
CA PRO A 10 -19.78 -22.21 -1.63
C PRO A 10 -19.11 -20.84 -1.86
N ASP A 11 -19.37 -20.29 -3.04
CA ASP A 11 -19.09 -18.89 -3.36
C ASP A 11 -19.75 -18.01 -2.29
N PRO A 12 -19.02 -17.17 -1.55
CA PRO A 12 -19.64 -16.26 -0.61
C PRO A 12 -20.59 -15.37 -1.39
N SER A 13 -21.89 -15.50 -1.14
CA SER A 13 -22.89 -14.59 -1.69
C SER A 13 -22.44 -13.15 -1.42
N ASP A 14 -22.62 -12.27 -2.42
CA ASP A 14 -22.24 -10.83 -2.45
C ASP A 14 -22.66 -9.98 -1.23
N GLY A 15 -23.32 -10.55 -0.22
CA GLY A 15 -23.75 -9.91 1.01
C GLY A 15 -22.87 -10.10 2.26
N ASP A 16 -21.84 -10.95 2.22
CA ASP A 16 -21.05 -11.29 3.42
C ASP A 16 -19.65 -10.66 3.44
N ILE A 17 -19.47 -9.48 2.84
CA ILE A 17 -18.37 -8.60 3.25
C ILE A 17 -18.82 -7.94 4.56
N PRO A 18 -18.13 -8.15 5.70
CA PRO A 18 -18.44 -7.43 6.92
C PRO A 18 -18.20 -5.93 6.66
N THR A 19 -19.27 -5.20 6.36
CA THR A 19 -19.27 -3.75 6.50
C THR A 19 -18.97 -3.49 7.97
N CYS A 20 -17.91 -2.73 8.24
CA CYS A 20 -17.55 -2.39 9.61
C CYS A 20 -18.77 -1.72 10.28
N ASP A 21 -19.36 -2.45 11.23
CA ASP A 21 -20.56 -2.06 11.95
C ASP A 21 -20.26 -1.01 13.04
N SER A 22 -19.40 -0.03 12.70
CA SER A 22 -19.19 1.16 13.52
C SER A 22 -20.36 2.13 13.41
N THR A 23 -21.43 1.76 12.71
CA THR A 23 -22.71 2.46 12.63
C THR A 23 -23.51 2.36 13.93
N TYR A 24 -22.86 2.57 15.08
CA TYR A 24 -23.56 3.16 16.20
C TYR A 24 -23.58 4.67 15.93
N SER A 25 -24.34 5.07 14.89
CA SER A 25 -24.83 6.45 14.80
C SER A 25 -25.77 6.58 15.98
N ILE A 26 -25.22 7.02 17.12
CA ILE A 26 -26.06 7.53 18.18
C ILE A 26 -26.62 8.78 17.56
N ASP A 27 -27.86 8.71 17.06
CA ASP A 27 -28.60 9.85 16.58
C ASP A 27 -28.91 10.71 17.80
N ILE A 28 -27.90 11.43 18.27
CA ILE A 28 -27.97 12.34 19.40
C ILE A 28 -28.79 13.53 18.91
N PRO A 29 -29.98 13.78 19.48
CA PRO A 29 -30.77 14.94 19.08
C PRO A 29 -29.97 16.23 19.26
N ASN A 30 -30.04 17.15 18.28
CA ASN A 30 -29.26 18.40 18.23
C ASN A 30 -27.75 18.23 18.02
N SER A 31 -27.27 17.06 17.62
CA SER A 31 -25.90 16.89 17.15
C SER A 31 -25.73 17.38 15.71
N THR A 32 -24.49 17.58 15.28
CA THR A 32 -24.14 17.99 13.92
C THR A 32 -22.95 17.17 13.45
N THR A 33 -23.08 16.56 12.27
CA THR A 33 -21.99 15.81 11.64
C THR A 33 -20.87 16.78 11.25
N LEU A 34 -19.67 16.55 11.78
CA LEU A 34 -18.47 17.34 11.45
C LEU A 34 -17.69 16.78 10.26
N TRP A 35 -17.74 15.46 10.09
CA TRP A 35 -17.03 14.74 9.05
C TRP A 35 -17.69 13.39 8.79
N GLU A 36 -17.71 12.98 7.53
CA GLU A 36 -18.16 11.69 7.05
C GLU A 36 -17.14 11.17 6.03
N ALA A 37 -16.94 9.86 5.98
CA ALA A 37 -16.06 9.25 5.01
C ALA A 37 -16.76 9.13 3.65
N ASP A 38 -16.04 9.45 2.57
CA ASP A 38 -16.54 9.16 1.23
C ASP A 38 -16.76 7.66 1.03
N PRO A 39 -17.87 7.25 0.38
CA PRO A 39 -18.09 5.85 0.06
C PRO A 39 -16.98 5.32 -0.86
N ARG A 40 -16.64 4.04 -0.69
CA ARG A 40 -15.67 3.39 -1.58
C ARG A 40 -16.25 3.23 -2.99
N PRO A 41 -15.43 3.31 -4.04
CA PRO A 41 -15.84 2.97 -5.40
C PRO A 41 -16.41 1.55 -5.48
N GLU A 42 -17.36 1.32 -6.40
CA GLU A 42 -18.00 0.01 -6.60
C GLU A 42 -16.99 -1.09 -6.90
N ASN A 43 -15.99 -0.78 -7.73
CA ASN A 43 -14.91 -1.71 -8.09
C ASN A 43 -13.83 -1.86 -7.01
N SER A 44 -13.97 -1.24 -5.83
CA SER A 44 -12.92 -1.27 -4.80
C SER A 44 -12.51 -2.69 -4.40
N ALA A 45 -13.42 -3.67 -4.44
CA ALA A 45 -13.12 -5.06 -4.14
C ALA A 45 -12.06 -5.68 -5.06
N GLU A 46 -12.01 -5.26 -6.33
CA GLU A 46 -11.02 -5.71 -7.32
C GLU A 46 -9.65 -5.04 -7.10
N TYR A 47 -9.63 -3.87 -6.46
CA TYR A 47 -8.43 -3.04 -6.25
C TYR A 47 -8.10 -2.93 -4.75
N TYR A 48 -7.96 -4.08 -4.09
CA TYR A 48 -7.50 -4.18 -2.70
C TYR A 48 -8.34 -3.40 -1.68
N GLN A 49 -9.64 -3.21 -1.96
CA GLN A 49 -10.58 -2.45 -1.12
C GLN A 49 -10.17 -0.98 -0.94
N PHE A 50 -9.44 -0.40 -1.91
CA PHE A 50 -8.97 0.97 -1.84
C PHE A 50 -10.10 2.01 -1.95
N THR A 51 -9.90 3.13 -1.26
CA THR A 51 -10.69 4.35 -1.50
C THR A 51 -10.22 5.02 -2.79
N GLN A 52 -11.04 5.91 -3.36
CA GLN A 52 -10.64 6.71 -4.53
C GLN A 52 -9.34 7.49 -4.29
N PHE A 53 -9.16 8.01 -3.07
CA PHE A 53 -7.93 8.67 -2.66
C PHE A 53 -6.72 7.73 -2.65
N ALA A 54 -6.88 6.50 -2.12
CA ALA A 54 -5.78 5.54 -2.10
C ALA A 54 -5.36 5.11 -3.52
N MET A 55 -6.33 4.95 -4.43
CA MET A 55 -6.06 4.63 -5.83
C MET A 55 -5.22 5.71 -6.53
N SER A 56 -5.39 7.00 -6.19
CA SER A 56 -4.62 8.09 -6.81
C SER A 56 -3.22 8.28 -6.25
N LEU A 57 -2.89 7.73 -5.07
CA LEU A 57 -1.60 7.93 -4.41
C LEU A 57 -0.42 7.52 -5.29
N ASN A 58 -0.58 6.41 -6.02
CA ASN A 58 0.43 5.88 -6.91
C ASN A 58 0.13 6.18 -8.38
N GLU A 59 -0.71 7.15 -8.72
CA GLU A 59 -0.86 7.55 -10.12
C GLU A 59 0.43 8.26 -10.62
N MET A 60 0.82 7.99 -11.87
CA MET A 60 1.96 8.64 -12.53
C MET A 60 1.46 9.43 -13.74
N GLU A 61 1.34 10.74 -13.58
CA GLU A 61 0.92 11.62 -14.67
C GLU A 61 2.05 11.87 -15.68
N GLU A 62 1.65 12.22 -16.91
CA GLU A 62 2.58 12.62 -17.97
C GLU A 62 3.46 13.79 -17.53
N GLY A 63 4.78 13.64 -17.71
CA GLY A 63 5.77 14.65 -17.30
C GLY A 63 6.05 14.72 -15.78
N MET A 64 5.38 13.94 -14.93
CA MET A 64 5.68 13.89 -13.49
C MET A 64 7.07 13.27 -13.23
N LYS A 65 7.42 12.22 -13.98
CA LYS A 65 8.69 11.48 -13.85
C LYS A 65 9.95 12.35 -13.94
N THR A 66 9.91 13.46 -14.70
CA THR A 66 11.06 14.38 -14.84
C THR A 66 11.22 15.32 -13.65
N LYS A 67 10.18 15.47 -12.81
CA LYS A 67 10.16 16.35 -11.64
C LYS A 67 10.34 15.60 -10.32
N LEU A 68 10.01 14.31 -10.28
CA LEU A 68 10.12 13.51 -9.07
C LEU A 68 11.58 13.28 -8.66
N CYS A 69 11.81 13.27 -7.35
CA CYS A 69 13.06 12.79 -6.81
C CYS A 69 13.24 11.30 -7.17
N PRO A 70 14.47 10.82 -7.45
CA PRO A 70 14.70 9.40 -7.76
C PRO A 70 14.30 8.42 -6.64
N THR A 71 14.01 8.93 -5.45
CA THR A 71 13.57 8.17 -4.27
C THR A 71 12.06 8.18 -4.07
N ASP A 72 11.28 8.85 -4.92
CA ASP A 72 9.82 8.83 -4.83
C ASP A 72 9.29 7.40 -5.04
N CYS A 73 8.31 7.00 -4.22
CA CYS A 73 7.79 5.64 -4.23
C CYS A 73 7.09 5.28 -5.54
N ARG A 74 6.58 6.26 -6.31
CA ARG A 74 5.97 5.99 -7.62
C ARG A 74 6.95 5.39 -8.62
N LEU A 75 8.25 5.61 -8.42
CA LEU A 75 9.32 5.07 -9.24
C LEU A 75 9.76 3.65 -8.83
N ARG A 76 9.12 3.04 -7.83
CA ARG A 76 9.45 1.68 -7.39
C ARG A 76 8.95 0.63 -8.40
N PRO A 77 9.86 -0.11 -9.06
CA PRO A 77 9.49 -1.03 -10.14
C PRO A 77 8.71 -2.26 -9.66
N ASP A 78 8.92 -2.70 -8.43
CA ASP A 78 8.19 -3.83 -7.84
C ASP A 78 6.71 -3.50 -7.63
N ILE A 79 6.40 -2.29 -7.16
CA ILE A 79 5.02 -1.82 -6.99
C ILE A 79 4.35 -1.63 -8.35
N ARG A 80 5.06 -1.08 -9.34
CA ARG A 80 4.50 -0.86 -10.69
C ARG A 80 4.10 -2.15 -11.39
N LYS A 81 4.99 -3.13 -11.36
CA LYS A 81 4.70 -4.45 -11.95
C LYS A 81 3.51 -5.11 -11.27
N LEU A 82 3.39 -4.96 -9.94
CA LEU A 82 2.24 -5.48 -9.21
C LEU A 82 0.93 -4.83 -9.66
N GLU A 83 0.91 -3.50 -9.83
CA GLU A 83 -0.25 -2.75 -10.32
C GLU A 83 -0.63 -3.11 -11.76
N GLU A 84 0.36 -3.44 -12.60
CA GLU A 84 0.16 -3.91 -13.98
C GLU A 84 -0.24 -5.40 -14.04
N GLY A 85 -0.30 -6.10 -12.91
CA GLY A 85 -0.65 -7.52 -12.80
C GLY A 85 0.50 -8.49 -13.04
N ASP A 86 1.74 -8.01 -13.24
CA ASP A 86 2.96 -8.83 -13.35
C ASP A 86 3.48 -9.23 -11.97
N ILE A 87 2.86 -10.27 -11.40
CA ILE A 87 3.16 -10.77 -10.05
C ILE A 87 4.60 -11.32 -9.95
N ASP A 88 5.04 -12.08 -10.95
CA ASP A 88 6.37 -12.70 -10.95
C ASP A 88 7.47 -11.65 -11.09
N GLY A 89 7.29 -10.68 -12.01
CA GLY A 89 8.21 -9.58 -12.18
C GLY A 89 8.26 -8.66 -10.96
N ALA A 90 7.13 -8.44 -10.28
CA ALA A 90 7.08 -7.71 -9.02
C ALA A 90 7.89 -8.41 -7.93
N ALA A 91 7.73 -9.72 -7.77
CA ALA A 91 8.48 -10.52 -6.78
C ALA A 91 9.99 -10.51 -7.04
N ALA A 92 10.40 -10.58 -8.32
CA ALA A 92 11.80 -10.49 -8.72
C ALA A 92 12.41 -9.12 -8.38
N GLU A 93 11.71 -8.03 -8.72
CA GLU A 93 12.18 -6.66 -8.40
C GLU A 93 12.22 -6.39 -6.90
N LYS A 94 11.23 -6.89 -6.14
CA LYS A 94 11.21 -6.81 -4.67
C LYS A 94 12.46 -7.43 -4.07
N THR A 95 12.77 -8.67 -4.47
CA THR A 95 13.99 -9.38 -4.02
C THR A 95 15.25 -8.57 -4.32
N ARG A 96 15.40 -8.11 -5.58
CA ARG A 96 16.56 -7.32 -6.01
C ARG A 96 16.73 -6.03 -5.20
N LEU A 97 15.65 -5.31 -4.91
CA LEU A 97 15.67 -4.07 -4.13
C LEU A 97 16.03 -4.31 -2.66
N GLU A 98 15.45 -5.34 -2.04
CA GLU A 98 15.74 -5.70 -0.64
C GLU A 98 17.20 -6.15 -0.45
N GLU A 99 17.74 -6.95 -1.38
CA GLU A 99 19.14 -7.35 -1.39
C GLU A 99 20.07 -6.15 -1.56
N LYS A 100 19.78 -5.27 -2.52
CA LYS A 100 20.54 -4.02 -2.72
C LYS A 100 20.56 -3.16 -1.45
N GLN A 101 19.42 -3.04 -0.76
CA GLN A 101 19.34 -2.30 0.50
C GLN A 101 20.14 -2.98 1.62
N ARG A 102 20.08 -4.31 1.68
CA ARG A 102 20.81 -5.14 2.67
C ARG A 102 22.32 -4.99 2.49
N ASP A 103 22.82 -5.03 1.26
CA ASP A 103 24.24 -4.92 0.97
C ASP A 103 24.75 -3.49 1.17
N ALA A 104 23.98 -2.47 0.80
CA ALA A 104 24.29 -1.08 1.15
C ALA A 104 24.39 -0.86 2.66
N ARG A 105 23.54 -1.54 3.45
CA ARG A 105 23.60 -1.52 4.92
C ARG A 105 24.85 -2.23 5.44
N LYS A 106 25.21 -3.41 4.92
CA LYS A 106 26.44 -4.14 5.30
C LYS A 106 27.69 -3.32 4.99
N ALA A 107 27.77 -2.74 3.80
CA ALA A 107 28.90 -1.92 3.36
C ALA A 107 29.10 -0.67 4.23
N ARG A 108 28.01 -0.04 4.68
CA ARG A 108 28.08 1.07 5.65
C ARG A 108 28.58 0.62 7.02
N LYS A 109 28.08 -0.49 7.57
CA LYS A 109 28.55 -1.03 8.87
C LYS A 109 30.05 -1.34 8.88
N GLY A 110 30.62 -1.78 7.76
CA GLY A 110 32.06 -2.02 7.63
C GLY A 110 32.92 -0.75 7.62
N LYS A 111 32.33 0.43 7.40
CA LYS A 111 33.02 1.73 7.34
C LYS A 111 32.59 2.59 8.53
N LYS A 112 33.44 2.71 9.55
CA LYS A 112 33.17 3.47 10.80
C LYS A 112 32.74 4.94 10.60
N SER A 113 32.91 5.52 9.42
CA SER A 113 32.66 6.95 9.15
C SER A 113 31.36 7.28 8.40
N LEU A 114 30.54 6.29 7.98
CA LEU A 114 29.28 6.55 7.26
C LEU A 114 28.07 6.12 8.10
N GLU A 115 27.72 6.93 9.09
CA GLU A 115 26.39 6.85 9.70
C GLU A 115 25.34 7.26 8.67
N TRP A 116 24.24 6.51 8.59
CA TRP A 116 23.14 6.85 7.69
C TRP A 116 22.30 7.96 8.30
N THR A 117 22.05 9.02 7.54
CA THR A 117 21.14 10.09 7.93
C THR A 117 20.02 10.26 6.90
N PRO A 118 18.78 10.53 7.35
CA PRO A 118 17.71 10.88 6.44
C PRO A 118 17.99 12.23 5.74
N ARG A 119 17.53 12.36 4.49
CA ARG A 119 17.81 13.54 3.64
C ARG A 119 16.95 14.76 3.97
N TYR A 120 15.67 14.54 4.25
CA TYR A 120 14.65 15.60 4.30
C TYR A 120 14.07 15.84 5.70
N ILE A 121 14.49 15.05 6.69
CA ILE A 121 14.06 15.20 8.09
C ILE A 121 15.30 15.28 8.99
N TYR A 122 15.21 16.03 10.08
CA TYR A 122 16.31 16.22 11.02
C TYR A 122 15.96 15.59 12.37
N ILE A 123 16.93 14.86 12.94
CA ILE A 123 16.81 14.28 14.28
C ILE A 123 17.49 15.24 15.24
N TYR A 124 16.70 15.85 16.14
CA TYR A 124 17.22 16.71 17.20
C TYR A 124 17.47 15.86 18.45
N ILE A 125 18.71 15.80 18.90
CA ILE A 125 19.09 15.18 20.18
C ILE A 125 19.50 16.30 21.13
N TYR A 126 18.67 16.53 22.15
CA TYR A 126 19.03 17.43 23.24
C TYR A 126 19.98 16.71 24.18
N LYS A 127 21.17 17.27 24.38
CA LYS A 127 22.08 16.86 25.45
C LYS A 127 21.85 17.79 26.64
N TYR A 128 21.46 17.20 27.77
CA TYR A 128 21.46 17.86 29.08
C TYR A 128 22.87 17.88 29.65
#